data_AF-A0ABD3TCJ4-F1
#
_entry.id   AF-A0ABD3TCJ4-F1
#
_cell.length_a   1.000
_cell.length_b   1.000
_cell.length_c   1.000
_cell.angle_alpha   90.00
_cell.angle_beta   90.00
_cell.angle_gamma   90.00
#
_symmetry.space_group_name_H-M   'P 1'
#
loop_
_entity.id
_entity.type
_entity.pdbx_description
1 polymer ?
#
loop_
_entity_poly.entity_id
_entity_poly.type
_entity_poly.pdbx_seq_one_letter_code
_entity_poly.pdbx_strand_id
1 'polypeptide(L)'
;MLDLFLDGFWLGEGTRDLINNLLIVAMDQTSYERCEFLRLHCYKLETEGVDFMGEKLYMSEDFIKMMWRRTIFLRDVLKRGYNFIFTDIDVLWLRNPFQHLNLQQNLDMQISTDKFRGNPWSESHRINTGFYMIQSNNKTIALFDRWYALKDRAKGLKEQDVLQIMIQKGFLRKLGMRVKFLDTIYFSGFCQDSRDVRAVATVHANCCRGIAAKLVDLTAVVHDWKRYKSSSADETSIFRWSKHDACRRSWKQNTPLALHNWQKN
;
A
#
# COMPACT_ATOMS: atom_id res chain seq x y z
N MET A 1 11.27 5.12 8.86
CA MET A 1 10.37 4.51 7.85
C MET A 1 10.79 4.93 6.46
N LEU A 2 10.88 6.24 6.16
CA LEU A 2 11.34 6.73 4.86
C LEU A 2 12.67 6.14 4.41
N ASP A 3 13.69 6.08 5.28
CA ASP A 3 14.98 5.50 4.89
C ASP A 3 14.86 4.02 4.47
N LEU A 4 14.06 3.24 5.20
CA LEU A 4 13.80 1.84 4.89
C LEU A 4 13.02 1.66 3.58
N PHE A 5 12.07 2.57 3.31
CA PHE A 5 11.37 2.63 2.02
C PHE A 5 12.34 2.86 0.87
N LEU A 6 13.25 3.84 1.01
CA LEU A 6 14.27 4.16 0.02
C LEU A 6 15.29 3.03 -0.14
N ASP A 7 15.66 2.34 0.94
CA ASP A 7 16.51 1.14 0.89
C ASP A 7 15.90 0.06 -0.02
N GLY A 8 14.57 -0.05 -0.08
CA GLY A 8 13.88 -0.89 -1.06
C GLY A 8 14.31 -0.58 -2.50
N PHE A 9 14.28 0.70 -2.89
CA PHE A 9 14.72 1.13 -4.23
C PHE A 9 16.22 0.91 -4.47
N TRP A 10 17.06 1.06 -3.45
CA TRP A 10 18.50 0.88 -3.59
C TRP A 10 18.93 -0.59 -3.68
N LEU A 11 18.28 -1.46 -2.91
CA LEU A 11 18.61 -2.89 -2.82
C LEU A 11 17.84 -3.74 -3.82
N GLY A 12 16.73 -3.23 -4.38
CA GLY A 12 15.88 -3.96 -5.29
C GLY A 12 16.48 -4.14 -6.69
N GLU A 13 15.98 -5.14 -7.41
CA GLU A 13 16.40 -5.41 -8.80
C GLU A 13 15.62 -4.54 -9.78
N GLY A 14 16.32 -3.67 -10.50
CA GLY A 14 15.70 -2.80 -11.52
C GLY A 14 14.81 -1.69 -10.95
N THR A 15 14.95 -1.36 -9.66
CA THR A 15 14.16 -0.33 -8.96
C THR A 15 14.90 0.99 -8.78
N ARG A 16 16.23 1.00 -8.86
CA ARG A 16 17.08 2.17 -8.58
C ARG A 16 16.66 3.43 -9.35
N ASP A 17 16.44 3.32 -10.65
CA ASP A 17 16.09 4.48 -11.49
C ASP A 17 14.65 4.98 -11.27
N LEU A 18 13.80 4.18 -10.63
CA LEU A 18 12.41 4.56 -10.34
C LEU A 18 12.33 5.67 -9.29
N ILE A 19 13.39 5.86 -8.48
CA ILE A 19 13.47 6.95 -7.51
C ILE A 19 13.36 8.33 -8.17
N ASN A 20 13.77 8.46 -9.44
CA ASN A 20 13.65 9.69 -10.22
C ASN A 20 12.20 10.05 -10.59
N ASN A 21 11.27 9.12 -10.37
CA ASN A 21 9.84 9.29 -10.63
C ASN A 21 9.01 9.23 -9.34
N LEU A 22 9.67 9.25 -8.18
CA LEU A 22 9.04 9.16 -6.87
C LEU A 22 8.68 10.57 -6.36
N LEU A 23 7.38 10.80 -6.14
CA LEU A 23 6.87 11.96 -5.43
C LEU A 23 6.50 11.56 -4.00
N ILE A 24 7.18 12.11 -3.00
CA ILE A 24 6.84 11.95 -1.59
C ILE A 24 5.80 13.01 -1.21
N VAL A 25 4.63 12.54 -0.79
CA VAL A 25 3.56 13.38 -0.27
C VAL A 25 3.65 13.41 1.25
N ALA A 26 4.21 14.48 1.81
CA ALA A 26 4.38 14.65 3.24
C ALA A 26 3.14 15.32 3.86
N MET A 27 2.62 14.75 4.95
CA MET A 27 1.44 15.28 5.67
C MET A 27 1.80 16.06 6.94
N ASP A 28 3.08 16.11 7.29
CA ASP A 28 3.63 16.87 8.42
C ASP A 28 4.93 17.58 8.01
N GLN A 29 5.30 18.60 8.78
CA GLN A 29 6.47 19.43 8.48
C GLN A 29 7.79 18.64 8.55
N THR A 30 7.92 17.75 9.53
CA THR A 30 9.15 16.97 9.75
C THR A 30 9.42 16.04 8.57
N SER A 31 8.39 15.35 8.09
CA SER A 31 8.48 14.48 6.91
C SER A 31 8.80 15.27 5.64
N TYR A 32 8.25 16.48 5.50
CA TYR A 32 8.53 17.35 4.35
C TYR A 32 9.99 17.82 4.35
N GLU A 33 10.49 18.33 5.47
CA GLU A 33 11.88 18.75 5.62
C GLU A 33 12.87 17.60 5.41
N ARG A 34 12.55 16.41 5.90
CA ARG A 34 13.36 15.22 5.66
C ARG A 34 13.41 14.86 4.16
N CYS A 35 12.28 14.97 3.46
CA CYS A 35 12.22 14.72 2.03
C CYS A 35 13.10 15.72 1.25
N GLU A 36 12.97 17.01 1.56
CA GLU A 36 13.75 18.09 0.93
C GLU A 36 15.25 17.92 1.19
N PHE A 37 15.62 17.58 2.43
CA PHE A 37 17.01 17.29 2.81
C PHE A 37 17.63 16.16 1.97
N LEU A 38 16.83 15.14 1.64
CA LEU A 38 17.24 14.02 0.80
C LEU A 38 17.20 14.34 -0.72
N ARG A 39 16.81 15.56 -1.10
CA ARG A 39 16.71 16.05 -2.49
C ARG A 39 15.80 15.19 -3.37
N LEU A 40 14.71 14.69 -2.79
CA LEU A 40 13.66 13.96 -3.51
C LEU A 40 12.62 14.94 -4.09
N HIS A 41 11.68 14.44 -4.89
CA HIS A 41 10.50 15.24 -5.24
C HIS A 41 9.51 15.22 -4.07
N CYS A 42 9.24 16.38 -3.49
CA CYS A 42 8.44 16.49 -2.28
C CYS A 42 7.18 17.35 -2.52
N TYR A 43 6.07 16.95 -1.91
CA TYR A 43 4.83 17.72 -1.89
C TYR A 43 4.29 17.77 -0.47
N LYS A 44 4.16 18.97 0.09
CA LYS A 44 3.52 19.17 1.39
C LYS A 44 2.01 19.21 1.23
N LEU A 45 1.32 18.18 1.72
CA LEU A 45 -0.13 18.10 1.71
C LEU A 45 -0.70 18.84 2.92
N GLU A 46 -1.12 20.08 2.71
CA GLU A 46 -1.74 20.89 3.77
C GLU A 46 -3.03 20.27 4.29
N THR A 47 -3.21 20.34 5.60
CA THR A 47 -4.38 19.82 6.31
C THR A 47 -4.95 20.92 7.19
N GLU A 48 -6.21 21.30 6.95
CA GLU A 48 -6.89 22.29 7.78
C GLU A 48 -7.05 21.78 9.22
N GLY A 49 -6.43 22.48 10.17
CA GLY A 49 -6.71 22.33 11.61
C GLY A 49 -6.26 21.02 12.27
N VAL A 50 -5.47 20.19 11.59
CA VAL A 50 -4.88 18.97 12.19
C VAL A 50 -3.40 18.92 11.88
N ASP A 51 -2.60 18.95 12.94
CA ASP A 51 -1.18 18.62 12.88
C ASP A 51 -1.02 17.09 12.93
N PHE A 52 -0.54 16.51 11.83
CA PHE A 52 -0.29 15.08 11.72
C PHE A 52 1.09 14.67 12.25
N MET A 53 1.78 15.54 12.98
CA MET A 53 2.99 15.20 13.73
C MET A 53 2.81 13.94 14.60
N GLY A 54 3.78 13.02 14.48
CA GLY A 54 3.86 11.79 15.27
C GLY A 54 3.07 10.59 14.72
N GLU A 55 3.30 9.41 15.33
CA GLU A 55 2.59 8.18 14.94
C GLU A 55 1.08 8.29 15.20
N LYS A 56 0.28 8.11 14.16
CA LYS A 56 -1.16 7.92 14.30
C LYS A 56 -1.45 6.42 14.37
N LEU A 57 -1.82 5.97 15.56
CA LEU A 57 -2.16 4.57 15.79
C LEU A 57 -3.28 4.15 14.83
N TYR A 58 -3.10 2.98 14.20
CA TYR A 58 -4.03 2.42 13.22
C TYR A 58 -5.48 2.41 13.75
N MET A 59 -6.41 2.91 12.91
CA MET A 59 -7.84 3.11 13.20
C MET A 59 -8.19 4.22 14.22
N SER A 60 -7.24 5.08 14.61
CA SER A 60 -7.56 6.31 15.35
C SER A 60 -8.35 7.31 14.47
N GLU A 61 -9.05 8.27 15.08
CA GLU A 61 -9.79 9.31 14.34
C GLU A 61 -8.87 10.13 13.42
N ASP A 62 -7.68 10.50 13.92
CA ASP A 62 -6.66 11.19 13.14
C ASP A 62 -6.19 10.33 11.97
N PHE A 63 -5.96 9.03 12.18
CA PHE A 63 -5.61 8.11 11.09
C PHE A 63 -6.70 8.10 10.01
N ILE A 64 -7.98 8.02 10.38
CA ILE A 64 -9.09 8.02 9.42
C ILE A 64 -9.15 9.35 8.64
N LYS A 65 -9.03 10.51 9.32
CA LYS A 65 -8.98 11.82 8.65
C LYS A 65 -7.82 11.93 7.67
N MET A 66 -6.64 11.45 8.07
CA MET A 66 -5.42 11.40 7.24
C MET A 66 -5.66 10.61 5.96
N MET A 67 -6.25 9.43 6.07
CA MET A 67 -6.54 8.58 4.90
C MET A 67 -7.56 9.20 3.95
N TRP A 68 -8.61 9.84 4.46
CA TRP A 68 -9.56 10.55 3.60
C TRP A 68 -8.95 11.78 2.92
N ARG A 69 -8.04 12.50 3.60
CA ARG A 69 -7.28 13.60 2.99
C ARG A 69 -6.41 13.11 1.84
N ARG A 70 -5.73 11.98 2.01
CA ARG A 70 -5.00 11.29 0.94
C ARG A 70 -5.92 10.96 -0.24
N THR A 71 -7.12 10.42 0.02
CA THR A 71 -8.08 10.06 -1.04
C THR A 71 -8.49 11.26 -1.89
N ILE A 72 -8.80 12.42 -1.29
CA ILE A 72 -9.14 13.63 -2.07
C ILE A 72 -7.94 14.19 -2.84
N PHE A 73 -6.73 14.14 -2.28
CA PHE A 73 -5.52 14.55 -3.01
C PHE A 73 -5.31 13.69 -4.27
N LEU A 74 -5.40 12.37 -4.14
CA LEU A 74 -5.21 11.45 -5.28
C LEU A 74 -6.32 11.60 -6.33
N ARG A 75 -7.54 11.95 -5.92
CA ARG A 75 -8.61 12.36 -6.85
C ARG A 75 -8.21 13.59 -7.66
N ASP A 76 -7.60 14.60 -7.03
CA ASP A 76 -7.19 15.82 -7.72
C ASP A 76 -6.04 15.56 -8.70
N VAL A 77 -5.13 14.63 -8.38
CA VAL A 77 -4.11 14.13 -9.32
C VAL A 77 -4.78 13.47 -10.54
N LEU A 78 -5.78 12.62 -10.35
CA LEU A 78 -6.56 12.04 -11.46
C LEU A 78 -7.25 13.12 -12.29
N LYS A 79 -7.91 14.10 -11.65
CA LYS A 79 -8.59 15.21 -12.36
C LYS A 79 -7.63 16.08 -13.19
N ARG A 80 -6.35 16.08 -12.86
CA ARG A 80 -5.28 16.75 -13.63
C ARG A 80 -4.73 15.92 -14.80
N GLY A 81 -5.24 14.71 -15.02
CA GLY A 81 -4.86 13.86 -16.15
C GLY A 81 -3.68 12.92 -15.89
N TYR A 82 -3.19 12.81 -14.66
CA TYR A 82 -2.02 11.98 -14.36
C TYR A 82 -2.40 10.53 -14.06
N ASN A 83 -1.71 9.60 -14.72
CA ASN A 83 -1.66 8.19 -14.33
C ASN A 83 -0.57 8.02 -13.27
N PHE A 84 -0.80 7.18 -12.26
CA PHE A 84 0.19 6.98 -11.20
C PHE A 84 0.15 5.59 -10.59
N ILE A 85 1.26 5.22 -9.96
CA ILE A 85 1.30 4.17 -8.95
C ILE A 85 1.24 4.85 -7.59
N PHE A 86 0.29 4.44 -6.77
CA PHE A 86 0.29 4.75 -5.35
C PHE A 86 1.00 3.63 -4.60
N THR A 87 1.86 3.99 -3.64
CA THR A 87 2.52 3.06 -2.73
C THR A 87 2.58 3.69 -1.35
N ASP A 88 2.22 2.94 -0.30
CA ASP A 88 2.47 3.36 1.07
C ASP A 88 3.99 3.29 1.37
N ILE A 89 4.43 4.08 2.35
CA ILE A 89 5.85 4.18 2.75
C ILE A 89 6.37 2.92 3.47
N ASP A 90 5.49 1.99 3.83
CA ASP A 90 5.80 0.69 4.43
C ASP A 90 5.68 -0.46 3.42
N VAL A 91 5.83 -0.13 2.13
CA VAL A 91 5.96 -1.08 1.02
C VAL A 91 7.40 -1.07 0.51
N LEU A 92 8.11 -2.19 0.66
CA LEU A 92 9.44 -2.37 0.07
C LEU A 92 9.32 -2.77 -1.40
N TRP A 93 10.11 -2.14 -2.25
CA TRP A 93 10.21 -2.44 -3.69
C TRP A 93 11.43 -3.32 -3.95
N LEU A 94 11.27 -4.65 -3.89
CA LEU A 94 12.35 -5.62 -4.06
C LEU A 94 12.69 -5.89 -5.53
N ARG A 95 11.73 -5.71 -6.45
CA ARG A 95 11.97 -5.72 -7.90
C ARG A 95 11.10 -4.68 -8.58
N ASN A 96 11.46 -4.35 -9.82
CA ASN A 96 10.67 -3.49 -10.67
C ASN A 96 9.23 -4.05 -10.86
N PRO A 97 8.18 -3.42 -10.29
CA PRO A 97 6.84 -3.98 -10.34
C PRO A 97 6.19 -3.86 -11.72
N PHE A 98 6.74 -3.04 -12.62
CA PHE A 98 6.21 -2.89 -13.98
C PHE A 98 6.26 -4.18 -14.79
N GLN A 99 7.10 -5.15 -14.40
CA GLN A 99 7.12 -6.49 -15.00
C GLN A 99 5.83 -7.28 -14.75
N HIS A 100 5.07 -6.95 -13.69
CA HIS A 100 3.83 -7.64 -13.31
C HIS A 100 2.57 -6.76 -13.44
N LEU A 101 2.76 -5.48 -13.78
CA LEU A 101 1.69 -4.54 -14.07
C LEU A 101 1.40 -4.52 -15.57
N ASN A 102 0.11 -4.45 -15.92
CA ASN A 102 -0.28 -4.19 -17.30
C ASN A 102 -0.21 -2.69 -17.60
N LEU A 103 0.70 -2.29 -18.49
CA LEU A 103 0.85 -0.91 -18.93
C LEU A 103 -0.08 -0.51 -20.09
N GLN A 104 -0.77 -1.48 -20.69
CA GLN A 104 -1.70 -1.22 -21.79
C GLN A 104 -2.94 -0.48 -21.26
N GLN A 105 -3.47 0.45 -22.06
CA GLN A 105 -4.60 1.34 -21.71
C GLN A 105 -5.95 0.61 -21.52
N ASN A 106 -5.96 -0.72 -21.48
CA ASN A 106 -7.19 -1.48 -21.37
C ASN A 106 -7.64 -1.72 -19.91
N LEU A 107 -6.81 -1.40 -18.91
CA LEU A 107 -7.15 -1.48 -17.49
C LEU A 107 -7.27 -0.10 -16.87
N ASP A 108 -8.35 0.10 -16.12
CA ASP A 108 -8.60 1.34 -15.39
C ASP A 108 -7.81 1.40 -14.08
N MET A 109 -7.68 0.25 -13.39
CA MET A 109 -7.01 0.13 -12.09
C MET A 109 -6.42 -1.27 -11.88
N GLN A 110 -5.28 -1.35 -11.19
CA GLN A 110 -4.65 -2.59 -10.74
C GLN A 110 -4.31 -2.44 -9.25
N ILE A 111 -4.99 -3.18 -8.37
CA ILE A 111 -4.93 -2.95 -6.92
C ILE A 111 -4.45 -4.20 -6.15
N SER A 112 -3.61 -4.00 -5.14
CA SER A 112 -3.12 -5.07 -4.27
C SER A 112 -4.23 -5.65 -3.39
N THR A 113 -3.94 -6.82 -2.81
CA THR A 113 -4.88 -7.54 -1.96
C THR A 113 -4.21 -7.96 -0.66
N ASP A 114 -4.96 -7.96 0.44
CA ASP A 114 -4.50 -8.58 1.70
C ASP A 114 -4.57 -10.11 1.60
N LYS A 115 -5.51 -10.63 0.79
CA LYS A 115 -5.63 -12.06 0.48
C LYS A 115 -6.05 -12.28 -0.97
N PHE A 116 -5.17 -12.90 -1.76
CA PHE A 116 -5.43 -13.33 -3.13
C PHE A 116 -6.07 -14.73 -3.17
N ARG A 117 -7.16 -14.88 -3.93
CA ARG A 117 -7.98 -16.11 -4.04
C ARG A 117 -7.90 -16.74 -5.43
N GLY A 118 -6.85 -16.45 -6.19
CA GLY A 118 -6.48 -17.15 -7.43
C GLY A 118 -6.99 -16.52 -8.74
N ASN A 119 -8.11 -15.79 -8.74
CA ASN A 119 -8.64 -15.17 -9.98
C ASN A 119 -8.42 -13.64 -10.01
N PRO A 120 -7.51 -13.10 -10.83
CA PRO A 120 -7.21 -11.67 -10.85
C PRO A 120 -8.37 -10.76 -11.28
N TRP A 121 -9.49 -11.30 -11.75
CA TRP A 121 -10.68 -10.54 -12.17
C TRP A 121 -11.85 -10.64 -11.20
N SER A 122 -11.73 -11.42 -10.13
CA SER A 122 -12.82 -11.59 -9.16
C SER A 122 -12.84 -10.46 -8.13
N GLU A 123 -14.02 -9.89 -7.88
CA GLU A 123 -14.23 -8.91 -6.80
C GLU A 123 -14.32 -9.53 -5.40
N SER A 124 -14.17 -10.86 -5.27
CA SER A 124 -14.19 -11.58 -3.99
C SER A 124 -12.95 -11.39 -3.13
N HIS A 125 -11.92 -10.70 -3.63
CA HIS A 125 -10.67 -10.44 -2.92
C HIS A 125 -10.87 -9.44 -1.79
N ARG A 126 -9.99 -9.54 -0.79
CA ARG A 126 -9.81 -8.46 0.18
C ARG A 126 -8.78 -7.49 -0.37
N ILE A 127 -9.23 -6.31 -0.78
CA ILE A 127 -8.35 -5.29 -1.35
C ILE A 127 -7.42 -4.72 -0.30
N ASN A 128 -6.29 -4.20 -0.76
CA ASN A 128 -5.35 -3.42 0.02
C ASN A 128 -5.09 -2.10 -0.74
N THR A 129 -5.22 -0.96 -0.08
CA THR A 129 -5.02 0.36 -0.70
C THR A 129 -3.59 0.87 -0.62
N GLY A 130 -2.66 0.06 -0.10
CA GLY A 130 -1.25 0.44 0.06
C GLY A 130 -0.40 0.25 -1.20
N PHE A 131 -0.90 -0.42 -2.23
CA PHE A 131 -0.27 -0.41 -3.55
C PHE A 131 -1.30 -0.54 -4.66
N TYR A 132 -1.30 0.39 -5.62
CA TYR A 132 -2.11 0.25 -6.83
C TYR A 132 -1.58 1.11 -7.98
N MET A 133 -1.78 0.65 -9.22
CA MET A 133 -1.63 1.46 -10.42
C MET A 133 -3.02 1.90 -10.91
N ILE A 134 -3.17 3.16 -11.31
CA ILE A 134 -4.44 3.70 -11.77
C ILE A 134 -4.26 4.65 -12.95
N GLN A 135 -5.18 4.57 -13.91
CA GLN A 135 -5.24 5.45 -15.07
C GLN A 135 -6.18 6.62 -14.79
N SER A 136 -5.83 7.83 -15.21
CA SER A 136 -6.73 8.97 -15.22
C SER A 136 -7.75 8.83 -16.35
N ASN A 137 -9.01 8.68 -15.98
CA ASN A 137 -10.15 8.74 -16.89
C ASN A 137 -11.45 9.04 -16.12
N ASN A 138 -12.54 9.24 -16.86
CA ASN A 138 -13.84 9.58 -16.26
C ASN A 138 -14.34 8.54 -15.24
N LYS A 139 -14.01 7.25 -15.43
CA LYS A 139 -14.46 6.19 -14.51
C LYS A 139 -13.68 6.21 -13.20
N THR A 140 -12.36 6.35 -13.26
CA THR A 140 -11.51 6.41 -12.05
C THR A 140 -11.75 7.69 -11.27
N ILE A 141 -11.98 8.81 -11.94
CA ILE A 141 -12.40 10.06 -11.30
C ILE A 141 -13.77 9.88 -10.61
N ALA A 142 -14.76 9.29 -11.28
CA ALA A 142 -16.07 9.01 -10.69
C ALA A 142 -16.00 8.04 -9.49
N LEU A 143 -15.08 7.06 -9.54
CA LEU A 143 -14.80 6.18 -8.41
C LEU A 143 -14.35 6.98 -7.19
N PHE A 144 -13.33 7.83 -7.35
CA PHE A 144 -12.78 8.63 -6.25
C PHE A 144 -13.76 9.70 -5.75
N ASP A 145 -14.53 10.34 -6.63
CA ASP A 145 -15.59 11.28 -6.25
C ASP A 145 -16.62 10.60 -5.35
N ARG A 146 -17.14 9.43 -5.77
CA ARG A 146 -18.11 8.69 -4.98
C ARG A 146 -17.52 8.15 -3.69
N TRP A 147 -16.29 7.64 -3.75
CA TRP A 147 -15.58 7.09 -2.59
C TRP A 147 -15.41 8.14 -1.50
N TYR A 148 -14.89 9.32 -1.86
CA TYR A 148 -14.72 10.42 -0.92
C TYR A 148 -16.06 10.95 -0.39
N ALA A 149 -17.10 11.04 -1.23
CA ALA A 149 -18.43 11.50 -0.81
C ALA A 149 -19.09 10.61 0.26
N LEU A 150 -18.62 9.38 0.46
CA LEU A 150 -19.12 8.48 1.50
C LEU A 150 -18.45 8.68 2.88
N LYS A 151 -17.41 9.52 2.99
CA LYS A 151 -16.64 9.72 4.23
C LYS A 151 -17.53 9.99 5.47
N ASP A 152 -18.52 10.87 5.33
CA ASP A 152 -19.35 11.33 6.46
C ASP A 152 -20.39 10.30 6.90
N ARG A 153 -20.70 9.35 6.00
CA ARG A 153 -21.64 8.25 6.25
C ARG A 153 -20.92 7.00 6.77
N ALA A 154 -19.59 6.98 6.74
CA ALA A 154 -18.74 5.85 7.05
C ALA A 154 -18.14 5.94 8.46
N LYS A 155 -18.98 6.15 9.49
CA LYS A 155 -18.50 6.25 10.87
C LYS A 155 -17.74 4.99 11.29
N GLY A 156 -16.51 5.16 11.78
CA GLY A 156 -15.65 4.08 12.26
C GLY A 156 -14.99 3.23 11.17
N LEU A 157 -15.16 3.57 9.88
CA LEU A 157 -14.54 2.87 8.77
C LEU A 157 -13.43 3.74 8.15
N LYS A 158 -12.31 3.11 7.80
CA LYS A 158 -11.29 3.78 6.97
C LYS A 158 -11.68 3.69 5.49
N GLU A 159 -11.01 4.46 4.66
CA GLU A 159 -11.24 4.56 3.22
C GLU A 159 -11.18 3.20 2.52
N GLN A 160 -10.22 2.33 2.85
CA GLN A 160 -10.12 0.98 2.30
C GLN A 160 -11.38 0.15 2.55
N ASP A 161 -11.96 0.23 3.76
CA ASP A 161 -13.16 -0.53 4.12
C ASP A 161 -14.36 -0.06 3.29
N VAL A 162 -14.48 1.27 3.10
CA VAL A 162 -15.53 1.84 2.26
C VAL A 162 -15.37 1.42 0.80
N LEU A 163 -14.15 1.44 0.26
CA LEU A 163 -13.89 0.99 -1.10
C LEU A 163 -14.23 -0.51 -1.25
N GLN A 164 -13.84 -1.35 -0.29
CA GLN A 164 -14.19 -2.76 -0.27
C GLN A 164 -15.71 -2.98 -0.33
N ILE A 165 -16.47 -2.23 0.48
CA ILE A 165 -17.94 -2.30 0.48
C ILE A 165 -18.51 -1.83 -0.87
N MET A 166 -17.96 -0.77 -1.46
CA MET A 166 -18.39 -0.29 -2.79
C MET A 166 -18.16 -1.34 -3.87
N ILE A 167 -16.99 -1.98 -3.87
CA ILE A 167 -16.66 -3.06 -4.80
C ILE A 167 -17.63 -4.23 -4.60
N GLN A 168 -17.84 -4.70 -3.38
CA GLN A 168 -18.78 -5.78 -3.08
C GLN A 168 -20.23 -5.48 -3.53
N LYS A 169 -20.64 -4.21 -3.48
CA LYS A 169 -21.93 -3.73 -3.98
C LYS A 169 -21.98 -3.53 -5.50
N GLY A 170 -20.94 -3.94 -6.23
CA GLY A 170 -20.87 -3.91 -7.69
C GLY A 170 -20.62 -2.53 -8.29
N PHE A 171 -20.04 -1.59 -7.51
CA PHE A 171 -19.83 -0.23 -8.01
C PHE A 171 -18.82 -0.16 -9.16
N LEU A 172 -17.80 -1.03 -9.19
CA LEU A 172 -16.87 -1.13 -10.33
C LEU A 172 -17.59 -1.54 -11.61
N ARG A 173 -18.47 -2.56 -11.54
CA ARG A 173 -19.33 -3.00 -12.65
C ARG A 173 -20.25 -1.87 -13.12
N LYS A 174 -20.85 -1.12 -12.19
CA LYS A 174 -21.71 0.03 -12.51
C LYS A 174 -20.96 1.11 -13.31
N LEU A 175 -19.68 1.33 -13.02
CA LEU A 175 -18.84 2.25 -13.76
C LEU A 175 -18.25 1.65 -15.05
N GLY A 176 -18.50 0.35 -15.32
CA GLY A 176 -17.89 -0.37 -16.43
C GLY A 176 -16.35 -0.40 -16.32
N MET A 177 -15.81 -0.43 -15.10
CA MET A 177 -14.37 -0.41 -14.87
C MET A 177 -13.73 -1.78 -15.11
N ARG A 178 -12.57 -1.79 -15.76
CA ARG A 178 -11.70 -2.94 -15.88
C ARG A 178 -10.64 -2.88 -14.79
N VAL A 179 -10.85 -3.64 -13.73
CA VAL A 179 -9.96 -3.70 -12.56
C VAL A 179 -9.31 -5.07 -12.48
N LYS A 180 -7.98 -5.09 -12.27
CA LYS A 180 -7.21 -6.30 -11.99
C LYS A 180 -6.80 -6.29 -10.52
N PHE A 181 -7.03 -7.39 -9.82
CA PHE A 181 -6.54 -7.62 -8.47
C PHE A 181 -5.16 -8.28 -8.56
N LEU A 182 -4.19 -7.70 -7.87
CA LEU A 182 -2.80 -8.12 -7.94
C LEU A 182 -2.54 -9.33 -7.03
N ASP A 183 -1.86 -10.33 -7.59
CA ASP A 183 -1.51 -11.57 -6.91
C ASP A 183 -0.40 -11.34 -5.86
N THR A 184 -0.59 -11.88 -4.66
CA THR A 184 0.35 -11.79 -3.55
C THR A 184 1.67 -12.53 -3.80
N ILE A 185 1.76 -13.37 -4.84
CA ILE A 185 3.05 -13.90 -5.31
C ILE A 185 4.00 -12.76 -5.73
N TYR A 186 3.47 -11.74 -6.42
CA TYR A 186 4.27 -10.60 -6.90
C TYR A 186 4.16 -9.40 -5.96
N PHE A 187 2.98 -9.14 -5.41
CA PHE A 187 2.68 -8.00 -4.54
C PHE A 187 2.37 -8.51 -3.12
N SER A 188 3.41 -8.99 -2.45
CA SER A 188 3.34 -9.64 -1.14
C SER A 188 2.95 -8.66 -0.04
N GLY A 189 2.45 -9.20 1.07
CA GLY A 189 2.39 -8.48 2.33
C GLY A 189 2.25 -9.42 3.52
N PHE A 190 2.43 -8.92 4.74
CA PHE A 190 2.40 -9.75 5.95
C PHE A 190 1.04 -10.43 6.21
N CYS A 191 -0.05 -9.99 5.57
CA CYS A 191 -1.32 -10.73 5.58
C CYS A 191 -1.25 -12.07 4.81
N GLN A 192 -0.42 -12.14 3.77
CA GLN A 192 -0.21 -13.30 2.91
C GLN A 192 1.16 -13.17 2.22
N ASP A 193 2.16 -13.83 2.79
CA ASP A 193 3.51 -13.82 2.23
C ASP A 193 3.56 -14.46 0.84
N SER A 194 4.38 -13.88 -0.04
CA SER A 194 4.73 -14.53 -1.29
C SER A 194 5.47 -15.84 -1.01
N ARG A 195 5.01 -16.89 -1.68
CA ARG A 195 5.64 -18.21 -1.67
C ARG A 195 6.80 -18.34 -2.67
N ASP A 196 7.12 -17.29 -3.42
CA ASP A 196 8.21 -17.29 -4.40
C ASP A 196 9.04 -16.00 -4.33
N VAL A 197 10.15 -16.06 -3.62
CA VAL A 197 11.12 -14.96 -3.49
C VAL A 197 11.76 -14.58 -4.83
N ARG A 198 11.72 -15.46 -5.84
CA ARG A 198 12.27 -15.16 -7.18
C ARG A 198 11.31 -14.31 -8.01
N ALA A 199 10.02 -14.30 -7.66
CA ALA A 199 8.98 -13.56 -8.37
C ALA A 199 8.52 -12.29 -7.63
N VAL A 200 8.69 -12.21 -6.30
CA VAL A 200 8.18 -11.07 -5.53
C VAL A 200 8.76 -9.74 -6.04
N ALA A 201 7.89 -8.74 -6.22
CA ALA A 201 8.28 -7.39 -6.60
C ALA A 201 8.14 -6.42 -5.44
N THR A 202 7.07 -6.53 -4.64
CA THR A 202 6.86 -5.66 -3.48
C THR A 202 6.49 -6.46 -2.23
N VAL A 203 6.84 -5.93 -1.05
CA VAL A 203 6.42 -6.47 0.24
C VAL A 203 5.84 -5.34 1.10
N HIS A 204 4.54 -5.41 1.40
CA HIS A 204 3.84 -4.44 2.24
C HIS A 204 3.75 -4.93 3.70
N ALA A 205 4.08 -4.08 4.67
CA ALA A 205 3.78 -4.30 6.08
C ALA A 205 2.27 -4.12 6.45
N ASN A 206 1.37 -4.68 5.63
CA ASN A 206 -0.05 -4.78 5.94
C ASN A 206 -0.31 -5.75 7.12
N CYS A 207 -1.55 -5.83 7.63
CA CYS A 207 -1.86 -6.61 8.84
C CYS A 207 -0.95 -6.29 10.04
N CYS A 208 -0.48 -5.05 10.15
CA CYS A 208 0.40 -4.57 11.21
C CYS A 208 -0.10 -3.24 11.77
N ARG A 209 -0.11 -3.09 13.10
CA ARG A 209 -0.76 -1.95 13.77
C ARG A 209 0.15 -0.73 13.99
N GLY A 210 1.39 -0.97 14.42
CA GLY A 210 2.28 0.10 14.89
C GLY A 210 3.56 0.25 14.07
N ILE A 211 4.06 1.47 13.93
CA ILE A 211 5.25 1.84 13.16
C ILE A 211 6.49 1.11 13.71
N ALA A 212 6.65 1.03 15.03
CA ALA A 212 7.78 0.31 15.64
C ALA A 212 7.80 -1.17 15.23
N ALA A 213 6.63 -1.83 15.20
CA ALA A 213 6.52 -3.21 14.76
C ALA A 213 6.79 -3.35 13.25
N LYS A 214 6.25 -2.43 12.43
CA LYS A 214 6.52 -2.38 10.99
C LYS A 214 8.02 -2.25 10.70
N LEU A 215 8.72 -1.37 11.42
CA LEU A 215 10.17 -1.19 11.25
C LEU A 215 10.95 -2.46 11.55
N VAL A 216 10.62 -3.17 12.64
CA VAL A 216 11.30 -4.43 13.00
C VAL A 216 11.11 -5.48 11.91
N ASP A 217 9.87 -5.75 11.51
CA ASP A 217 9.60 -6.83 10.57
C ASP A 217 10.00 -6.48 9.13
N LEU A 218 9.89 -5.21 8.70
CA LEU A 218 10.43 -4.78 7.40
C LEU A 218 11.96 -4.82 7.35
N THR A 219 12.65 -4.54 8.47
CA THR A 219 14.11 -4.71 8.55
C THR A 219 14.48 -6.19 8.38
N ALA A 220 13.69 -7.10 8.97
CA ALA A 220 13.87 -8.54 8.75
C ALA A 220 13.67 -8.93 7.28
N VAL A 221 12.66 -8.37 6.60
CA VAL A 221 12.46 -8.56 5.14
C VAL A 221 13.69 -8.08 4.34
N VAL A 222 14.28 -6.93 4.69
CA VAL A 222 15.51 -6.46 4.03
C VAL A 222 16.67 -7.42 4.25
N HIS A 223 16.83 -7.97 5.46
CA HIS A 223 17.86 -8.99 5.72
C HIS A 223 17.63 -10.28 4.94
N ASP A 224 16.37 -10.73 4.85
CA ASP A 224 15.98 -11.88 4.05
C ASP A 224 16.28 -11.66 2.57
N TRP A 225 15.95 -10.49 2.05
CA TRP A 225 16.26 -10.10 0.68
C TRP A 225 17.77 -10.12 0.40
N LYS A 226 18.59 -9.55 1.29
CA LYS A 226 20.05 -9.59 1.18
C LYS A 226 20.59 -11.03 1.19
N ARG A 227 20.07 -11.88 2.09
CA ARG A 227 20.44 -13.31 2.15
C ARG A 227 20.10 -14.02 0.85
N TYR A 228 18.89 -13.81 0.32
CA TYR A 228 18.49 -14.36 -0.98
C TYR A 228 19.43 -13.93 -2.11
N LYS A 229 19.78 -12.63 -2.16
CA LYS A 229 20.69 -12.07 -3.19
C LYS A 229 22.10 -12.63 -3.12
N SER A 230 22.55 -13.12 -1.96
CA SER A 230 23.85 -13.76 -1.77
C SER A 230 23.85 -15.29 -1.93
N SER A 231 22.67 -15.92 -1.99
CA SER A 231 22.53 -17.38 -2.02
C SER A 231 22.72 -17.98 -3.41
N SER A 232 23.19 -19.23 -3.45
CA SER A 232 23.22 -20.04 -4.68
C SER A 232 21.81 -20.48 -5.11
N ALA A 233 21.64 -20.88 -6.37
CA ALA A 233 20.33 -21.29 -6.90
C ALA A 233 19.67 -22.41 -6.07
N ASP A 234 20.45 -23.38 -5.58
CA ASP A 234 19.94 -24.49 -4.76
C ASP A 234 19.42 -24.03 -3.40
N GLU A 235 20.09 -23.07 -2.76
CA GLU A 235 19.65 -22.47 -1.48
C GLU A 235 18.37 -21.65 -1.63
N THR A 236 18.14 -21.03 -2.80
CA THR A 236 16.90 -20.27 -3.04
C THR A 236 15.64 -21.14 -3.00
N SER A 237 15.77 -22.45 -3.24
CA SER A 237 14.64 -23.39 -3.21
C SER A 237 14.10 -23.65 -1.80
N ILE A 238 14.93 -23.42 -0.77
CA ILE A 238 14.60 -23.62 0.66
C ILE A 238 14.30 -22.27 1.34
N PHE A 239 14.33 -21.17 0.59
CA PHE A 239 14.13 -19.84 1.14
C PHE A 239 12.78 -19.70 1.85
N ARG A 240 12.82 -19.08 3.03
CA ARG A 240 11.63 -18.69 3.79
C ARG A 240 11.81 -17.27 4.32
N TRP A 241 10.71 -16.51 4.25
CA TRP A 241 10.62 -15.22 4.92
C TRP A 241 10.66 -15.39 6.43
N SER A 242 11.29 -14.45 7.10
CA SER A 242 11.19 -14.29 8.54
C SER A 242 9.72 -14.10 8.92
N LYS A 243 9.33 -14.63 10.08
CA LYS A 243 7.98 -14.44 10.58
C LYS A 243 7.80 -12.99 11.05
N HIS A 244 6.65 -12.41 10.71
CA HIS A 244 6.26 -11.04 11.11
C HIS A 244 5.75 -10.99 12.57
N ASP A 245 6.61 -11.40 13.49
CA ASP A 245 6.26 -11.62 14.89
C ASP A 245 6.07 -10.30 15.66
N ALA A 246 6.75 -9.22 15.30
CA ALA A 246 6.54 -7.91 15.92
C ALA A 246 5.15 -7.37 15.54
N CYS A 247 4.79 -7.45 14.25
CA CYS A 247 3.49 -7.07 13.73
C CYS A 247 2.36 -7.91 14.34
N ARG A 248 2.52 -9.24 14.43
CA ARG A 248 1.53 -10.10 15.10
C ARG A 248 1.32 -9.73 16.57
N ARG A 249 2.40 -9.36 17.28
CA ARG A 249 2.33 -8.93 18.69
C ARG A 249 1.72 -7.53 18.86
N SER A 250 1.87 -6.64 17.89
CA SER A 250 1.30 -5.28 17.93
C SER A 250 -0.23 -5.25 18.07
N TRP A 251 -0.91 -6.34 17.71
CA TRP A 251 -2.35 -6.52 17.91
C TRP A 251 -2.77 -6.95 19.32
N LYS A 252 -1.82 -7.37 20.17
CA LYS A 252 -2.08 -7.85 21.54
C LYS A 252 -1.89 -6.76 22.60
N GLN A 253 -1.19 -5.68 22.27
CA GLN A 253 -0.94 -4.57 23.19
C GLN A 253 -1.98 -3.45 22.93
N ASN A 254 -2.79 -3.14 23.95
CA ASN A 254 -3.83 -2.09 24.06
C ASN A 254 -5.18 -2.26 23.32
N THR A 255 -6.25 -2.35 24.15
CA THR A 255 -7.69 -1.96 23.98
C THR A 255 -8.75 -2.95 23.40
N PRO A 256 -10.05 -2.82 23.79
CA PRO A 256 -10.99 -3.93 24.08
C PRO A 256 -11.60 -4.64 22.87
N LEU A 257 -12.19 -5.81 23.16
CA LEU A 257 -12.76 -6.87 22.30
C LEU A 257 -13.66 -6.49 21.10
N ALA A 258 -13.97 -5.22 20.82
CA ALA A 258 -15.01 -4.86 19.84
C ALA A 258 -14.56 -4.82 18.36
N LEU A 259 -13.26 -4.88 18.03
CA LEU A 259 -12.77 -4.76 16.64
C LEU A 259 -12.07 -6.03 16.11
N HIS A 260 -12.09 -7.14 16.84
CA HIS A 260 -11.27 -8.31 16.52
C HIS A 260 -11.71 -9.15 15.30
N ASN A 261 -12.93 -8.99 14.79
CA ASN A 261 -13.52 -10.03 13.93
C ASN A 261 -13.45 -9.82 12.42
N TRP A 262 -12.94 -8.68 11.91
CA TRP A 262 -12.86 -8.47 10.46
C TRP A 262 -11.49 -8.69 9.82
N GLN A 263 -10.40 -8.65 10.62
CA GLN A 263 -9.03 -8.71 10.07
C GLN A 263 -8.23 -9.94 10.49
N LYS A 264 -8.73 -10.77 11.42
CA LYS A 264 -8.02 -11.98 11.89
C LYS A 264 -8.30 -13.26 11.09
N ASN A 265 -9.34 -13.29 10.25
CA ASN A 265 -9.73 -14.47 9.45
C ASN A 265 -9.70 -14.17 7.98
#